data_AF-A0A0K2TKT6-F1
#
_entry.id   AF-A0A0K2TKT6-F1
#
_cell.length_a   1.000
_cell.length_b   1.000
_cell.length_c   1.000
_cell.angle_alpha   90.00
_cell.angle_beta   90.00
_cell.angle_gamma   90.00
#
_symmetry.space_group_name_H-M   'P 1'
#
loop_
_entity.id
_entity.type
_entity.pdbx_description
1 polymer ?
#
loop_
_entity_poly.entity_id
_entity_poly.type
_entity_poly.pdbx_seq_one_letter_code
_entity_poly.pdbx_strand_id
1 'polypeptide(L)' 'MSRGGLSTPFDLLYLSCLYADSMLSYVTTTPEEKDSLLGTPNPRASFVATFIDRMQDSLNSDIIAVVG' A
#
# COMPACT_ATOMS: atom_id res chain seq x y z
N MET A 1 17.26 -4.88 -24.94
CA MET A 1 16.76 -3.87 -23.98
C MET A 1 16.20 -4.64 -22.79
N SER A 2 16.96 -4.77 -21.71
CA SER A 2 16.47 -5.42 -20.50
C SER A 2 15.47 -4.48 -19.83
N ARG A 3 14.24 -4.94 -19.61
CA ARG A 3 13.24 -4.27 -18.78
C ARG A 3 13.78 -4.27 -17.34
N GLY A 4 14.57 -3.27 -16.98
CA GLY A 4 15.16 -3.10 -15.64
C GLY A 4 14.14 -2.65 -14.60
N GLY A 5 13.02 -3.36 -14.50
CA GLY A 5 12.01 -3.16 -13.47
C GLY A 5 12.09 -4.31 -12.48
N LEU A 6 12.28 -3.99 -11.19
CA LEU A 6 12.24 -4.94 -10.07
C LEU A 6 13.33 -6.04 -10.13
N SER A 7 14.59 -5.67 -10.40
CA SER A 7 15.68 -6.65 -10.57
C SER A 7 16.30 -7.12 -9.26
N THR A 8 16.00 -6.48 -8.12
CA THR A 8 16.51 -6.91 -6.82
C THR A 8 15.41 -6.97 -5.75
N PRO A 9 15.55 -7.85 -4.73
CA PRO A 9 14.65 -7.87 -3.58
C PRO A 9 14.53 -6.50 -2.87
N PHE A 10 15.57 -5.66 -2.96
CA PHE A 10 15.56 -4.31 -2.39
C PHE A 10 14.62 -3.36 -3.13
N ASP A 11 14.51 -3.46 -4.46
CA ASP A 11 13.58 -2.64 -5.24
C ASP A 11 12.12 -2.93 -4.86
N LEU A 12 11.81 -4.21 -4.65
CA LEU A 12 10.49 -4.65 -4.18
C LEU A 12 10.19 -4.17 -2.76
N LEU A 13 11.16 -4.25 -1.85
CA LEU A 13 11.04 -3.71 -0.50
C LEU A 13 10.82 -2.19 -0.52
N TYR A 14 11.58 -1.47 -1.34
CA TYR A 14 11.47 -0.03 -1.46
C TYR A 14 10.09 0.41 -1.96
N LEU A 15 9.58 -0.22 -3.01
CA LEU A 15 8.23 0.06 -3.52
C LEU A 15 7.14 -0.32 -2.53
N SER A 16 7.31 -1.43 -1.81
CA SER A 16 6.37 -1.83 -0.75
C SER A 16 6.34 -0.79 0.37
N CYS A 17 7.49 -0.24 0.76
CA CYS A 17 7.58 0.83 1.75
C CYS A 17 6.92 2.12 1.26
N LEU A 18 7.16 2.52 0.01
CA LEU A 18 6.52 3.71 -0.58
C LEU A 18 5.00 3.57 -0.65
N TYR A 19 4.51 2.40 -1.05
CA TYR A 19 3.08 2.13 -1.10
C TYR A 19 2.46 2.15 0.31
N ALA A 20 3.14 1.58 1.31
CA ALA A 20 2.69 1.62 2.70
C ALA A 20 2.62 3.04 3.27
N ASP A 21 3.60 3.88 2.96
CA ASP A 21 3.62 5.28 3.36
C ASP A 21 2.48 6.08 2.71
N SER A 22 2.29 5.91 1.40
CA SER A 22 1.20 6.55 0.66
C SER A 22 -0.17 6.12 1.20
N MET A 23 -0.36 4.85 1.48
CA MET A 23 -1.60 4.32 2.05
C MET A 23 -1.86 4.85 3.46
N LEU A 24 -0.82 4.90 4.32
CA LEU A 24 -0.94 5.50 5.65
C LEU A 24 -1.34 6.98 5.54
N SER A 25 -0.75 7.72 4.59
CA SER A 25 -1.10 9.10 4.34
C SER A 25 -2.53 9.27 3.83
N TYR A 26 -3.04 8.36 3.00
CA TYR A 26 -4.43 8.36 2.54
C TYR A 26 -5.42 8.10 3.69
N VAL A 27 -5.15 7.05 4.48
CA VAL A 27 -6.01 6.67 5.61
C VAL A 27 -6.02 7.77 6.67
N THR A 28 -4.92 8.47 6.88
CA THR A 28 -4.84 9.54 7.90
C THR A 28 -5.44 10.88 7.44
N THR A 29 -5.54 11.12 6.12
CA THR A 29 -6.14 12.35 5.57
C THR A 29 -7.66 12.27 5.42
N THR A 30 -8.22 11.06 5.41
CA THR A 30 -9.68 10.83 5.38
C THR A 30 -10.17 10.57 6.82
N PRO A 31 -11.00 11.45 7.40
CA PRO A 31 -11.46 11.31 8.79
C PRO A 31 -12.12 9.96 9.07
N GLU A 32 -12.93 9.47 8.13
CA GLU A 32 -13.69 8.23 8.26
C GLU A 32 -12.78 7.00 8.27
N GLU A 33 -11.80 6.91 7.36
CA GLU A 33 -10.86 5.78 7.37
C GLU A 33 -9.92 5.84 8.56
N LYS A 34 -9.47 7.06 8.93
CA LYS A 34 -8.63 7.27 10.11
C LYS A 34 -9.35 6.79 11.37
N ASP A 35 -10.58 7.20 11.58
CA ASP A 35 -11.36 6.86 12.77
C ASP A 35 -11.75 5.38 12.77
N SER A 36 -12.02 4.80 11.59
CA SER A 36 -12.21 3.34 11.42
C SER A 36 -10.95 2.56 11.81
N LEU A 37 -9.77 2.99 11.35
CA LEU A 37 -8.50 2.34 11.62
C LEU A 37 -8.11 2.43 13.11
N LEU A 38 -8.16 3.65 13.66
CA LEU A 38 -7.76 3.94 15.03
C LEU A 38 -8.81 3.49 16.07
N GLY A 39 -10.06 3.33 15.66
CA GLY A 39 -11.15 2.83 16.49
C GLY A 39 -11.09 1.32 16.74
N THR A 40 -10.24 0.58 16.03
CA THR A 40 -10.09 -0.86 16.25
C THR A 40 -9.28 -1.16 17.53
N PRO A 41 -9.52 -2.30 18.21
CA PRO A 41 -8.72 -2.72 19.35
C PRO A 41 -7.23 -2.93 19.03
N ASN A 42 -6.89 -3.11 17.75
CA ASN A 42 -5.53 -3.25 17.27
C ASN A 42 -5.35 -2.52 15.92
N PRO A 43 -5.09 -1.21 15.94
CA PRO A 43 -4.97 -0.38 14.75
C PRO A 43 -3.87 -0.86 13.80
N ARG A 44 -2.78 -1.41 14.36
CA ARG A 44 -1.68 -1.98 13.56
C ARG A 44 -2.14 -3.20 12.77
N ALA A 45 -2.85 -4.14 13.41
CA ALA A 45 -3.36 -5.33 12.72
C ALA A 45 -4.40 -4.94 11.66
N SER A 46 -5.27 -3.98 11.98
CA SER A 46 -6.24 -3.45 11.02
C SER A 46 -5.54 -2.83 9.81
N PHE A 47 -4.49 -2.04 10.04
CA PHE A 47 -3.72 -1.41 8.95
C PHE A 47 -3.09 -2.46 8.03
N VAL A 48 -2.44 -3.47 8.61
CA VAL A 48 -1.79 -4.54 7.84
C VAL A 48 -2.83 -5.34 7.04
N ALA A 49 -3.99 -5.62 7.61
CA ALA A 49 -5.06 -6.33 6.90
C ALA A 49 -5.58 -5.51 5.71
N THR A 50 -5.90 -4.23 5.91
CA THR A 50 -6.34 -3.33 4.83
C THR A 50 -5.25 -3.17 3.77
N PHE A 51 -3.98 -3.09 4.18
CA PHE A 51 -2.85 -2.99 3.26
C PHE A 51 -2.73 -4.21 2.35
N ILE A 52 -2.84 -5.41 2.91
CA ILE A 52 -2.78 -6.66 2.14
C ILE A 52 -3.97 -6.77 1.19
N ASP A 53 -5.18 -6.43 1.66
CA ASP A 53 -6.42 -6.45 0.87
C ASP A 53 -6.31 -5.53 -0.35
N ARG A 54 -5.92 -4.27 -0.15
CA ARG A 54 -5.70 -3.30 -1.24
C ARG A 54 -4.57 -3.69 -2.18
N MET A 55 -3.50 -4.29 -1.65
CA MET A 55 -2.42 -4.84 -2.49
C MET A 55 -2.94 -5.97 -3.37
N GLN A 56 -3.75 -6.88 -2.84
CA GLN A 56 -4.34 -7.98 -3.60
C GLN A 56 -5.31 -7.46 -4.68
N ASP A 57 -6.16 -6.49 -4.34
CA ASP A 57 -7.02 -5.83 -5.33
C ASP A 57 -6.20 -5.14 -6.43
N SER A 58 -5.12 -4.44 -6.06
CA SER A 58 -4.22 -3.78 -7.01
C SER A 58 -3.40 -4.75 -7.87
N LEU A 59 -3.23 -5.99 -7.44
CA LEU A 59 -2.58 -7.05 -8.22
C LEU A 59 -3.57 -7.73 -9.17
N ASN A 60 -4.86 -7.76 -8.80
CA ASN A 60 -5.94 -8.30 -9.62
C ASN A 60 -6.41 -7.30 -10.68
N SER A 61 -6.33 -6.00 -10.41
CA SER A 61 -6.46 -4.95 -11.41
C SER A 61 -5.07 -4.54 -11.87
N ASP A 62 -4.59 -5.07 -13.01
CA ASP A 62 -3.31 -4.71 -13.64
C ASP A 62 -2.89 -3.28 -13.28
N ILE A 63 -1.76 -3.13 -12.58
CA ILE A 63 -1.19 -1.86 -12.14
C ILE A 63 -1.11 -0.90 -13.35
N ILE A 64 -2.14 -0.08 -13.52
CA ILE A 64 -2.15 1.00 -14.50
C ILE A 64 -1.20 2.07 -13.96
N ALA A 65 -0.05 2.16 -14.63
CA ALA A 65 0.83 3.31 -14.75
C ALA A 65 0.50 4.52 -13.85
N VAL A 66 1.23 4.65 -12.76
CA VAL A 66 1.56 5.97 -12.17
C VAL A 66 3.08 6.11 -12.17
N VAL A 67 3.64 6.14 -13.38
CA VAL A 67 4.85 6.90 -13.72
C VAL A 67 4.54 7.55 -15.07
N GLY A 68 4.16 8.82 -15.01
CA GLY A 68 3.80 9.67 -16.13
C GLY A 68 3.48 11.06 -15.60
#